data_AF-A0AAI8YS52-F1
#
_entry.id   AF-A0AAI8YS52-F1
#
_cell.length_a   1.000
_cell.length_b   1.000
_cell.length_c   1.000
_cell.angle_alpha   90.00
_cell.angle_beta   90.00
_cell.angle_gamma   90.00
#
_symmetry.space_group_name_H-M   'P 1'
#
loop_
_entity.id
_entity.type
_entity.pdbx_description
1 polymer ?
#
loop_
_entity_poly.entity_id
_entity_poly.type
_entity_poly.pdbx_seq_one_letter_code
_entity_poly.pdbx_strand_id
1 'polypeptide(L)'
;MLVLPMRLFRARQPRLGWSPILDKGFKVNYIFIVVVILLVIAFTILNFYTLNSTLLKAGLWIQRTGILYFVIFNLIAPVLYFLALLLPRAPEAENFGIGSMNAKMIILGIVIFFNLFISGFRMGTSESDARPLSDPAWYDTRAAFYIIELGFEIVITYLLLLSRFDTRFWVPNGSRKPGDYSRIDPNNSQRRRMKVTRMEESTDADASSEKSHKADSAVA
;
A
#
# COMPACT_ATOMS: atom_id res chain seq x y z
N MET A 1 -4.29 4.95 -4.58
CA MET A 1 -3.83 3.61 -4.15
C MET A 1 -2.42 3.56 -3.58
N LEU A 2 -1.41 4.28 -4.11
CA LEU A 2 0.00 4.09 -3.70
C LEU A 2 0.41 4.62 -2.31
N VAL A 3 -0.35 5.53 -1.73
CA VAL A 3 -0.01 6.15 -0.43
C VAL A 3 -0.04 5.11 0.71
N LEU A 4 -0.91 4.11 0.61
CA LEU A 4 -1.15 3.12 1.69
C LEU A 4 -0.06 2.03 1.74
N PRO A 5 0.29 1.37 0.62
CA PRO A 5 1.43 0.47 0.58
C PRO A 5 2.72 1.18 0.99
N MET A 6 2.91 2.44 0.61
CA MET A 6 4.11 3.18 0.98
C MET A 6 4.16 3.44 2.49
N ARG A 7 3.05 3.84 3.11
CA ARG A 7 2.98 4.02 4.57
C ARG A 7 3.22 2.70 5.29
N LEU A 8 2.64 1.59 4.82
CA LEU A 8 2.87 0.27 5.38
C LEU A 8 4.30 -0.24 5.16
N PHE A 9 4.91 0.09 4.02
CA PHE A 9 6.29 -0.28 3.71
C PHE A 9 7.29 0.50 4.57
N ARG A 10 7.08 1.82 4.73
CA ARG A 10 7.85 2.65 5.69
C ARG A 10 7.68 2.16 7.13
N ALA A 11 6.51 1.66 7.47
CA ALA A 11 6.19 1.09 8.77
C ALA A 11 6.90 -0.23 9.07
N ARG A 12 6.91 -1.12 8.08
CA ARG A 12 7.52 -2.45 8.22
C ARG A 12 9.03 -2.41 8.12
N GLN A 13 9.58 -1.48 7.34
CA GLN A 13 11.01 -1.43 7.06
C GLN A 13 11.57 0.00 6.98
N PRO A 14 11.89 0.61 8.13
CA PRO A 14 12.37 1.98 8.19
C PRO A 14 13.71 2.21 7.44
N ARG A 15 14.60 1.21 7.32
CA ARG A 15 15.88 1.41 6.62
C ARG A 15 15.76 1.62 5.10
N LEU A 16 14.76 1.00 4.46
CA LEU A 16 14.56 1.09 3.01
C LEU A 16 13.51 2.14 2.63
N GLY A 17 12.45 2.29 3.44
CA GLY A 17 11.35 3.22 3.17
C GLY A 17 11.72 4.71 3.27
N TRP A 18 12.83 5.05 3.92
CA TRP A 18 13.31 6.43 4.09
C TRP A 18 14.37 6.85 3.06
N SER A 19 14.63 6.04 2.02
CA SER A 19 15.59 6.42 0.99
C SER A 19 15.08 7.65 0.18
N PRO A 20 15.93 8.66 -0.08
CA PRO A 20 15.54 9.87 -0.80
C PRO A 20 15.16 9.59 -2.26
N ILE A 21 15.63 8.47 -2.80
CA ILE A 21 15.32 7.99 -4.16
C ILE A 21 13.83 7.64 -4.27
N LEU A 22 13.28 6.95 -3.27
CA LEU A 22 11.86 6.61 -3.26
C LEU A 22 11.00 7.88 -3.22
N ASP A 23 11.27 8.81 -2.30
CA ASP A 23 10.47 10.04 -2.17
C ASP A 23 10.49 10.91 -3.43
N LYS A 24 11.65 11.05 -4.09
CA LYS A 24 11.76 11.74 -5.38
C LYS A 24 11.04 10.99 -6.49
N GLY A 25 11.23 9.66 -6.57
CA GLY A 25 10.59 8.81 -7.57
C GLY A 25 9.07 8.92 -7.54
N PHE A 26 8.46 8.98 -6.35
CA PHE A 26 7.01 9.15 -6.23
C PHE A 26 6.52 10.53 -6.64
N LYS A 27 7.23 11.60 -6.28
CA LYS A 27 6.89 12.97 -6.72
C LYS A 27 6.92 13.08 -8.24
N VAL A 28 7.96 12.54 -8.87
CA VAL A 28 8.10 12.51 -10.33
C VAL A 28 6.97 11.70 -10.97
N ASN A 29 6.68 10.50 -10.44
CA ASN A 29 5.57 9.68 -10.95
C ASN A 29 4.22 10.39 -10.85
N TYR A 30 3.96 11.12 -9.75
CA TYR A 30 2.70 11.85 -9.60
C TYR A 30 2.54 12.96 -10.63
N ILE A 31 3.61 13.72 -10.91
CA ILE A 31 3.63 14.73 -11.98
C ILE A 31 3.38 14.05 -13.33
N PHE A 32 4.04 12.92 -13.58
CA PHE A 32 3.90 12.20 -14.85
C PHE A 32 2.48 11.66 -15.06
N ILE A 33 1.79 11.20 -14.01
CA ILE A 33 0.38 10.82 -14.08
C ILE A 33 -0.48 11.98 -14.59
N VAL A 34 -0.31 13.18 -14.02
CA VAL A 34 -1.08 14.35 -14.44
C VAL A 34 -0.84 14.66 -15.92
N VAL A 35 0.42 14.62 -16.36
CA VAL A 35 0.79 14.83 -17.77
C VAL A 35 0.15 13.78 -18.68
N VAL A 36 0.23 12.49 -18.33
CA VAL A 36 -0.37 11.41 -19.11
C VAL A 36 -1.89 11.56 -19.19
N ILE A 37 -2.57 11.90 -18.10
CA ILE A 37 -4.02 12.15 -18.10
C ILE A 37 -4.38 13.27 -19.08
N LEU A 38 -3.69 14.40 -19.00
CA LEU A 38 -3.96 15.54 -19.88
C LEU A 38 -3.74 15.20 -21.35
N LEU A 39 -2.65 14.47 -21.66
CA LEU A 39 -2.37 14.00 -23.02
C LEU A 39 -3.45 13.04 -23.52
N VAL A 40 -3.82 12.03 -22.73
CA VAL A 40 -4.85 11.06 -23.12
C VAL A 40 -6.19 11.76 -23.39
N ILE A 41 -6.61 12.70 -22.53
CA ILE A 41 -7.84 13.47 -22.74
C ILE A 41 -7.76 14.31 -24.01
N ALA A 42 -6.67 15.05 -24.22
CA ALA A 42 -6.50 15.92 -25.39
C ALA A 42 -6.52 15.12 -26.71
N PHE A 43 -5.81 14.00 -26.77
CA PHE A 43 -5.80 13.14 -27.95
C PHE A 43 -7.12 12.38 -28.16
N THR A 44 -7.86 12.09 -27.08
CA THR A 44 -9.22 11.54 -27.19
C THR A 44 -10.14 12.53 -27.88
N ILE A 45 -10.14 13.80 -27.43
CA ILE A 45 -10.92 14.86 -28.07
C ILE A 45 -10.48 15.02 -29.54
N LEU A 46 -9.17 15.08 -29.81
CA LEU A 46 -8.66 15.21 -31.17
C LEU A 46 -9.13 14.06 -32.09
N ASN A 47 -9.10 12.82 -31.61
CA ASN A 47 -9.58 11.65 -32.36
C ASN A 47 -11.07 11.75 -32.72
N PHE A 48 -11.90 12.37 -31.88
CA PHE A 48 -13.33 12.56 -32.19
C PHE A 48 -13.59 13.59 -33.30
N TYR A 49 -12.73 14.60 -33.43
CA TYR A 49 -12.96 15.72 -34.36
C TYR A 49 -12.12 15.64 -35.64
N THR A 50 -11.19 14.68 -35.77
CA THR A 50 -10.28 14.58 -36.91
C THR A 50 -10.56 13.35 -37.77
N LEU A 51 -10.58 13.54 -39.10
CA LEU A 51 -10.67 12.46 -40.09
C LEU A 51 -9.32 12.10 -40.71
N ASN A 52 -8.25 12.78 -40.31
CA ASN A 52 -6.90 12.51 -40.81
C ASN A 52 -6.36 11.21 -40.21
N SER A 53 -6.13 10.21 -41.07
CA SER A 53 -5.67 8.88 -40.69
C SER A 53 -4.31 8.87 -39.99
N THR A 54 -3.42 9.82 -40.27
CA THR A 54 -2.12 9.94 -39.60
C THR A 54 -2.27 10.39 -38.14
N LEU A 55 -3.14 11.39 -37.90
CA LEU A 55 -3.41 11.91 -36.57
C LEU A 55 -4.17 10.87 -35.71
N LEU A 56 -5.12 10.15 -36.32
CA LEU A 56 -5.86 9.07 -35.66
C LEU A 56 -4.93 7.95 -35.18
N LYS A 57 -4.01 7.49 -36.05
CA LYS A 57 -3.02 6.48 -35.67
C LYS A 57 -2.17 6.97 -34.50
N ALA A 58 -1.63 8.19 -34.58
CA ALA A 58 -0.83 8.77 -33.49
C ALA A 58 -1.61 8.87 -32.17
N GLY A 59 -2.88 9.29 -32.22
CA GLY A 59 -3.75 9.37 -31.05
C GLY A 59 -4.00 8.01 -30.40
N LEU A 60 -4.25 6.96 -31.20
CA LEU A 60 -4.41 5.59 -30.70
C LEU A 60 -3.15 5.07 -30.01
N TRP A 61 -1.97 5.32 -30.58
CA TRP A 61 -0.69 4.96 -29.94
C TRP A 61 -0.48 5.69 -28.61
N ILE A 62 -0.82 6.99 -28.54
CA ILE A 62 -0.76 7.76 -27.30
C ILE A 62 -1.71 7.17 -26.25
N GLN A 63 -2.95 6.85 -26.61
CA GLN A 63 -3.95 6.32 -25.69
C GLN A 63 -3.53 4.96 -25.13
N ARG A 64 -3.07 4.05 -25.99
CA ARG A 64 -2.51 2.74 -25.60
C ARG A 64 -1.32 2.88 -24.66
N THR A 65 -0.39 3.77 -25.00
CA THR A 65 0.78 4.08 -24.14
C THR A 65 0.35 4.63 -22.78
N GLY A 66 -0.68 5.49 -22.75
CA GLY A 66 -1.24 6.02 -21.52
C GLY A 66 -1.80 4.92 -20.61
N ILE A 67 -2.57 3.99 -21.17
CA ILE A 67 -3.13 2.85 -20.42
C ILE A 67 -2.03 1.91 -19.92
N LEU A 68 -1.02 1.61 -20.76
CA LEU A 68 0.15 0.84 -20.36
C LEU A 68 0.90 1.51 -19.19
N TYR A 69 1.07 2.82 -19.22
CA TYR A 69 1.69 3.56 -18.12
C TYR A 69 0.90 3.43 -16.82
N PHE A 70 -0.44 3.47 -16.87
CA PHE A 70 -1.28 3.25 -15.69
C PHE A 70 -1.13 1.84 -15.11
N VAL A 71 -1.00 0.81 -15.95
CA VAL A 71 -0.75 -0.57 -15.49
C VAL A 71 0.59 -0.67 -14.79
N ILE A 72 1.65 -0.12 -15.39
CA ILE A 72 2.99 -0.09 -14.79
C ILE A 72 2.96 0.64 -13.44
N PHE A 73 2.25 1.76 -13.36
CA PHE A 73 2.07 2.50 -12.11
C PHE A 73 1.37 1.65 -11.04
N ASN A 74 0.29 0.96 -11.41
CA ASN A 74 -0.43 0.07 -10.49
C ASN A 74 0.43 -1.13 -10.05
N LEU A 75 1.40 -1.56 -10.86
CA LEU A 75 2.35 -2.62 -10.54
C LEU A 75 3.37 -2.24 -9.45
N ILE A 76 3.55 -0.94 -9.15
CA ILE A 76 4.42 -0.52 -8.06
C ILE A 76 3.88 -0.98 -6.70
N ALA A 77 2.56 -0.97 -6.51
CA ALA A 77 1.90 -1.39 -5.27
C ALA A 77 2.13 -2.88 -4.92
N PRO A 78 1.91 -3.87 -5.80
CA PRO A 78 2.23 -5.27 -5.52
C PRO A 78 3.73 -5.49 -5.37
N VAL A 79 4.60 -4.80 -6.11
CA VAL A 79 6.06 -4.93 -5.91
C VAL A 79 6.44 -4.57 -4.48
N LEU A 80 5.92 -3.47 -3.93
CA LEU A 80 6.14 -3.10 -2.53
C LEU A 80 5.53 -4.11 -1.55
N TYR A 81 4.38 -4.70 -1.88
CA TYR A 81 3.73 -5.71 -1.06
C TYR A 81 4.51 -7.04 -1.02
N PHE A 82 4.96 -7.54 -2.17
CA PHE A 82 5.81 -8.73 -2.26
C PHE A 82 7.16 -8.50 -1.59
N LEU A 83 7.76 -7.32 -1.77
CA LEU A 83 8.98 -6.97 -1.07
C LEU A 83 8.75 -6.95 0.46
N ALA A 84 7.59 -6.48 0.92
CA ALA A 84 7.23 -6.55 2.34
C ALA A 84 6.99 -7.99 2.83
N LEU A 85 6.47 -8.89 2.00
CA LEU A 85 6.27 -10.30 2.37
C LEU A 85 7.57 -11.10 2.39
N LEU A 86 8.43 -10.90 1.40
CA LEU A 86 9.68 -11.65 1.22
C LEU A 86 10.74 -11.27 2.25
N LEU A 87 10.70 -10.03 2.74
CA LEU A 87 11.66 -9.53 3.72
C LEU A 87 11.21 -9.93 5.14
N PRO A 88 12.08 -10.62 5.92
CA PRO A 88 11.74 -11.06 7.26
C PRO A 88 11.38 -9.86 8.12
N ARG A 89 10.38 -10.04 8.99
CA ARG A 89 9.86 -8.98 9.86
C ARG A 89 11.03 -8.38 10.65
N ALA A 90 11.38 -7.13 10.35
CA ALA A 90 12.41 -6.43 11.09
C ALA A 90 11.98 -6.35 12.58
N PRO A 91 12.90 -6.53 13.54
CA PRO A 91 12.62 -6.39 14.96
C PRO A 91 12.11 -4.97 15.33
N GLU A 92 12.33 -4.01 14.43
CA GLU A 92 11.86 -2.62 14.50
C GLU A 92 10.52 -2.38 13.77
N ALA A 93 9.81 -3.42 13.35
CA ALA A 93 8.52 -3.26 12.67
C ALA A 93 7.48 -2.66 13.62
N GLU A 94 7.18 -1.38 13.43
CA GLU A 94 6.23 -0.65 14.26
C GLU A 94 4.80 -0.91 13.76
N ASN A 95 3.86 -1.08 14.69
CA ASN A 95 2.44 -1.14 14.37
C ASN A 95 1.87 0.27 14.45
N PHE A 96 1.13 0.67 13.42
CA PHE A 96 0.58 2.01 13.28
C PHE A 96 -0.92 1.93 13.35
N GLY A 97 -1.57 2.82 14.11
CA GLY A 97 -3.01 2.79 14.28
C GLY A 97 -3.52 1.51 14.96
N ILE A 98 -4.84 1.30 14.90
CA ILE A 98 -5.52 0.26 15.71
C ILE A 98 -5.59 -1.08 14.94
N GLY A 99 -5.26 -2.18 15.60
CA GLY A 99 -5.46 -3.55 15.10
C GLY A 99 -4.20 -4.28 14.62
N SER A 100 -4.36 -5.58 14.31
CA SER A 100 -3.26 -6.48 13.97
C SER A 100 -2.63 -6.16 12.60
N MET A 101 -1.30 -6.30 12.52
CA MET A 101 -0.54 -6.12 11.27
C MET A 101 -0.98 -7.11 10.19
N ASN A 102 -1.36 -8.32 10.58
CA ASN A 102 -1.78 -9.37 9.65
C ASN A 102 -3.11 -9.01 8.97
N ALA A 103 -4.08 -8.46 9.70
CA ALA A 103 -5.32 -8.01 9.09
C ALA A 103 -5.08 -6.88 8.09
N LYS A 104 -4.17 -5.95 8.39
CA LYS A 104 -3.78 -4.86 7.48
C LYS A 104 -3.15 -5.40 6.19
N MET A 105 -2.31 -6.43 6.29
CA MET A 105 -1.72 -7.09 5.12
C MET A 105 -2.76 -7.81 4.27
N ILE A 106 -3.68 -8.55 4.88
CA ILE A 106 -4.74 -9.27 4.15
C ILE A 106 -5.62 -8.29 3.40
N ILE A 107 -6.09 -7.23 4.07
CA ILE A 107 -6.91 -6.18 3.44
C ILE A 107 -6.14 -5.54 2.28
N LEU A 108 -4.87 -5.19 2.50
CA LEU A 108 -4.04 -4.59 1.46
C LEU A 108 -3.82 -5.54 0.26
N GLY A 109 -3.58 -6.82 0.52
CA GLY A 109 -3.40 -7.83 -0.52
C GLY A 109 -4.66 -7.98 -1.38
N ILE A 110 -5.85 -8.03 -0.75
CA ILE A 110 -7.13 -8.08 -1.46
C ILE A 110 -7.33 -6.84 -2.33
N VAL A 111 -7.08 -5.64 -1.79
CA VAL A 111 -7.19 -4.38 -2.54
C VAL A 111 -6.23 -4.34 -3.72
N ILE A 112 -4.98 -4.75 -3.52
CA ILE A 112 -3.97 -4.79 -4.59
C ILE A 112 -4.39 -5.76 -5.70
N PHE A 113 -4.87 -6.95 -5.33
CA PHE A 113 -5.33 -7.97 -6.28
C PHE A 113 -6.46 -7.45 -7.17
N PHE A 114 -7.53 -6.92 -6.59
CA PHE A 114 -8.66 -6.40 -7.38
C PHE A 114 -8.27 -5.21 -8.24
N ASN A 115 -7.40 -4.32 -7.74
CA ASN A 115 -6.92 -3.17 -8.50
C ASN A 115 -6.05 -3.57 -9.70
N LEU A 116 -5.18 -4.59 -9.55
CA LEU A 116 -4.43 -5.18 -10.66
C LEU A 116 -5.35 -5.85 -11.67
N PHE A 117 -6.37 -6.56 -11.20
CA PHE A 117 -7.35 -7.20 -12.07
C PHE A 117 -8.09 -6.17 -12.93
N ILE A 118 -8.60 -5.09 -12.33
CA ILE A 118 -9.28 -4.00 -13.06
C ILE A 118 -8.33 -3.34 -14.05
N SER A 119 -7.10 -3.00 -13.63
CA SER A 119 -6.14 -2.33 -14.51
C SER A 119 -5.71 -3.24 -15.67
N GLY A 120 -5.52 -4.53 -15.42
CA GLY A 120 -5.18 -5.53 -16.43
C GLY A 120 -6.33 -5.78 -17.40
N PHE A 121 -7.56 -5.84 -16.90
CA PHE A 121 -8.76 -5.95 -17.73
C PHE A 121 -8.87 -4.76 -18.70
N ARG A 122 -8.69 -3.52 -18.19
CA ARG A 122 -8.69 -2.28 -18.99
C ARG A 122 -7.64 -2.28 -20.10
N MET A 123 -6.45 -2.80 -19.81
CA MET A 123 -5.39 -2.92 -20.81
C MET A 123 -5.73 -3.99 -21.86
N GLY A 124 -6.24 -5.13 -21.42
CA GLY A 124 -6.67 -6.23 -22.31
C GLY A 124 -7.76 -5.81 -23.29
N THR A 125 -8.73 -5.02 -22.84
CA THR A 125 -9.80 -4.48 -23.70
C THR A 125 -9.34 -3.33 -24.60
N SER A 126 -8.30 -2.57 -24.21
CA SER A 126 -7.76 -1.50 -25.05
C SER A 126 -6.87 -1.99 -26.21
N GLU A 127 -6.23 -3.14 -26.04
CA GLU A 127 -5.32 -3.74 -27.03
C GLU A 127 -6.00 -4.81 -27.89
N SER A 128 -7.23 -5.21 -27.55
CA SER A 128 -7.98 -6.15 -28.39
C SER A 128 -8.32 -5.55 -29.76
N ASP A 129 -8.33 -6.40 -30.78
CA ASP A 129 -8.63 -6.00 -32.15
C ASP A 129 -9.96 -5.25 -32.24
N ALA A 130 -9.95 -4.13 -32.98
CA ALA A 130 -11.13 -3.29 -33.16
C ALA A 130 -12.21 -4.09 -33.90
N ARG A 131 -13.29 -4.44 -33.18
CA ARG A 131 -14.45 -5.11 -33.75
C ARG A 131 -15.45 -4.10 -34.31
N PRO A 132 -16.15 -4.44 -35.42
CA PRO A 132 -17.22 -3.61 -35.94
C PRO A 132 -18.38 -3.50 -34.93
N LEU A 133 -19.05 -2.35 -34.89
CA LEU A 133 -20.14 -2.08 -33.94
C LEU A 133 -21.33 -3.06 -34.06
N SER A 134 -21.45 -3.76 -35.18
CA SER A 134 -22.47 -4.78 -35.41
C SER A 134 -22.22 -6.09 -34.67
N ASP A 135 -20.98 -6.35 -34.22
CA ASP A 135 -20.58 -7.54 -33.47
C ASP A 135 -19.67 -7.16 -32.28
N PRO A 136 -20.22 -6.53 -31.23
CA PRO A 136 -19.44 -6.12 -30.06
C PRO A 136 -18.96 -7.35 -29.29
N ALA A 137 -17.76 -7.26 -28.70
CA ALA A 137 -17.27 -8.34 -27.87
C ALA A 137 -18.07 -8.43 -26.55
N TRP A 138 -17.99 -9.57 -25.88
CA TRP A 138 -18.67 -9.77 -24.59
C TRP A 138 -18.25 -8.73 -23.52
N TYR A 139 -17.01 -8.24 -23.58
CA TYR A 139 -16.47 -7.23 -22.66
C TYR A 139 -16.93 -5.80 -22.98
N ASP A 140 -17.46 -5.54 -24.18
CA ASP A 140 -18.03 -4.23 -24.56
C ASP A 140 -19.47 -4.05 -24.08
N THR A 141 -20.05 -5.10 -23.50
CA THR A 141 -21.41 -5.04 -22.96
C THR A 141 -21.47 -4.16 -21.72
N ARG A 142 -22.59 -3.43 -21.54
CA ARG A 142 -22.83 -2.61 -20.34
C ARG A 142 -22.68 -3.43 -19.06
N ALA A 143 -23.09 -4.70 -19.08
CA ALA A 143 -22.96 -5.61 -17.95
C ALA A 143 -21.51 -5.83 -17.54
N ALA A 144 -20.61 -6.08 -18.50
CA ALA A 144 -19.18 -6.26 -18.22
C ALA A 144 -18.58 -4.98 -17.60
N PHE A 145 -18.90 -3.81 -18.13
CA PHE A 145 -18.46 -2.53 -17.57
C PHE A 145 -18.90 -2.34 -16.11
N TYR A 146 -20.18 -2.57 -15.81
CA TYR A 146 -20.71 -2.36 -14.45
C TYR A 146 -20.22 -3.40 -13.44
N ILE A 147 -20.05 -4.66 -13.84
CA ILE A 147 -19.65 -5.73 -12.93
C ILE A 147 -18.14 -5.73 -12.72
N ILE A 148 -17.37 -5.63 -13.81
CA ILE A 148 -15.91 -5.81 -13.78
C ILE A 148 -15.24 -4.49 -13.42
N GLU A 149 -15.48 -3.42 -14.17
CA GLU A 149 -14.77 -2.17 -13.91
C GLU A 149 -15.34 -1.42 -12.71
N LEU A 150 -16.65 -1.16 -12.70
CA LEU A 150 -17.27 -0.39 -11.61
C LEU A 150 -17.51 -1.24 -10.36
N GLY A 151 -17.95 -2.48 -10.52
CA GLY A 151 -18.32 -3.37 -9.42
C GLY A 151 -17.15 -3.69 -8.52
N PHE A 152 -16.01 -4.11 -9.09
CA PHE A 152 -14.81 -4.36 -8.30
C PHE A 152 -14.24 -3.08 -7.65
N GLU A 153 -14.36 -1.92 -8.30
CA GLU A 153 -13.96 -0.62 -7.72
C GLU A 153 -14.81 -0.27 -6.49
N ILE A 154 -16.13 -0.52 -6.58
CA ILE A 154 -17.07 -0.37 -5.47
C ILE A 154 -16.71 -1.32 -4.33
N VAL A 155 -16.43 -2.59 -4.62
CA VAL A 155 -16.03 -3.59 -3.61
C VAL A 155 -14.76 -3.16 -2.89
N ILE A 156 -13.75 -2.67 -3.60
CA ILE A 156 -12.51 -2.12 -3.00
C ILE A 156 -12.85 -0.96 -2.06
N THR A 157 -13.69 -0.03 -2.50
CA THR A 157 -14.08 1.15 -1.72
C THR A 157 -14.81 0.77 -0.44
N TYR A 158 -15.78 -0.15 -0.53
CA TYR A 158 -16.50 -0.67 0.65
C TYR A 158 -15.58 -1.46 1.58
N LEU A 159 -14.65 -2.25 1.05
CA LEU A 159 -13.68 -2.99 1.87
C LEU A 159 -12.82 -2.02 2.69
N LEU A 160 -12.34 -0.94 2.07
CA LEU A 160 -11.59 0.11 2.77
C LEU A 160 -12.47 0.83 3.80
N LEU A 161 -13.71 1.17 3.45
CA LEU A 161 -14.64 1.84 4.35
C LEU A 161 -15.00 0.98 5.57
N LEU A 162 -15.41 -0.28 5.36
CA LEU A 162 -15.79 -1.23 6.41
C LEU A 162 -14.60 -1.63 7.29
N SER A 163 -13.40 -1.68 6.72
CA SER A 163 -12.18 -1.90 7.51
C SER A 163 -11.83 -0.75 8.46
N ARG A 164 -12.66 0.32 8.47
CA ARG A 164 -12.42 1.60 9.14
C ARG A 164 -11.01 2.08 8.85
N PHE A 165 -10.67 2.11 7.56
CA PHE A 165 -9.35 2.45 7.05
C PHE A 165 -8.78 3.72 7.72
N ASP A 166 -9.63 4.74 7.89
CA ASP A 166 -9.31 6.01 8.56
C ASP A 166 -8.67 5.82 9.95
N THR A 167 -9.23 4.94 10.77
CA THR A 167 -8.72 4.65 12.14
C THR A 167 -7.59 3.63 12.15
N ARG A 168 -7.60 2.67 11.22
CA ARG A 168 -6.66 1.55 11.19
C ARG A 168 -5.28 1.95 10.66
N PHE A 169 -5.22 2.98 9.81
CA PHE A 169 -3.99 3.49 9.20
C PHE A 169 -3.70 4.95 9.59
N TRP A 170 -4.29 5.40 10.70
CA TRP A 170 -4.02 6.71 11.27
C TRP A 170 -2.53 6.82 11.66
N VAL A 171 -1.92 7.93 11.26
CA VAL A 171 -0.52 8.27 11.55
C VAL A 171 -0.53 9.58 12.33
N PRO A 172 0.04 9.62 13.55
CA PRO A 172 0.14 10.86 14.32
C PRO A 172 0.93 11.93 13.56
N ASN A 173 0.48 13.18 13.61
CA ASN A 173 1.21 14.31 13.02
C ASN A 173 2.60 14.44 13.65
N GLY A 174 3.65 14.56 12.83
CA GLY A 174 5.02 14.81 13.29
C GLY A 174 5.98 13.62 13.24
N SER A 175 5.52 12.42 12.84
CA SER A 175 6.39 11.24 12.65
C SER A 175 7.33 11.43 11.45
N ARG A 176 8.57 11.83 11.71
CA ARG A 176 9.57 12.20 10.70
C ARG A 176 10.82 11.31 10.73
N LYS A 177 10.90 10.38 11.68
CA LYS A 177 12.05 9.48 11.84
C LYS A 177 11.62 8.03 12.11
N PRO A 178 12.47 7.03 11.81
CA PRO A 178 12.34 5.69 12.37
C PRO A 178 12.20 5.75 13.89
N GLY A 179 11.23 5.05 14.48
CA GLY A 179 11.03 5.06 15.94
C GLY A 179 9.88 5.95 16.43
N ASP A 180 9.37 6.87 15.59
CA ASP A 180 8.34 7.83 16.03
C ASP A 180 6.96 7.18 16.21
N TYR A 181 6.70 6.03 15.57
CA TYR A 181 5.38 5.40 15.61
C TYR A 181 5.18 4.53 16.85
N SER A 182 6.26 3.94 17.40
CA SER A 182 6.22 3.17 18.66
C SER A 182 6.21 4.03 19.93
N ARG A 183 6.70 5.28 19.85
CA ARG A 183 6.74 6.22 20.98
C ARG A 183 5.38 6.80 21.36
N ILE A 184 4.43 6.80 20.43
CA ILE A 184 3.13 7.44 20.60
C ILE A 184 2.04 6.44 21.03
N ASP A 185 2.33 5.13 21.04
CA ASP A 185 1.38 4.11 21.51
C ASP A 185 1.32 4.07 23.06
N PRO A 186 0.22 4.52 23.71
CA PRO A 186 0.08 4.48 25.17
C PRO A 186 0.09 3.04 25.72
N ASN A 187 -0.23 2.04 24.90
CA ASN A 187 -0.26 0.64 25.30
C ASN A 187 1.15 0.03 25.31
N ASN A 188 2.04 0.51 24.44
CA ASN A 188 3.44 0.09 24.40
C ASN A 188 4.25 0.68 25.57
N SER A 189 3.97 1.94 25.95
CA SER A 189 4.58 2.55 27.13
C SER A 189 4.14 1.87 28.44
N GLN A 190 2.88 1.44 28.55
CA GLN A 190 2.42 0.59 29.65
C GLN A 190 3.08 -0.79 29.65
N ARG A 191 3.17 -1.49 28.51
CA ARG A 191 3.88 -2.78 28.40
C ARG A 191 5.36 -2.67 28.75
N ARG A 192 6.02 -1.59 28.34
CA ARG A 192 7.42 -1.30 28.72
C ARG A 192 7.54 -1.08 30.23
N ARG A 193 6.68 -0.25 30.84
CA ARG A 193 6.65 -0.07 32.30
C ARG A 193 6.45 -1.40 33.01
N MET A 194 5.47 -2.20 32.59
CA MET A 194 5.17 -3.51 33.19
C MET A 194 6.32 -4.50 33.04
N LYS A 195 7.05 -4.47 31.92
CA LYS A 195 8.23 -5.30 31.68
C LYS A 195 9.45 -4.85 32.50
N VAL A 196 9.63 -3.54 32.68
CA VAL A 196 10.67 -2.97 33.54
C VAL A 196 10.40 -3.30 35.01
N THR A 197 9.17 -3.10 35.49
CA THR A 197 8.77 -3.46 36.87
C THR A 197 8.97 -4.95 37.13
N ARG A 198 8.63 -5.82 36.17
CA ARG A 198 8.84 -7.27 36.32
C ARG A 198 10.32 -7.68 36.29
N MET A 199 11.18 -6.93 35.59
CA MET A 199 12.63 -7.15 35.62
C MET A 199 13.24 -6.67 36.94
N GLU A 200 12.82 -5.51 37.44
CA GLU A 200 13.23 -4.99 38.75
C GLU A 200 12.83 -5.98 39.86
N GLU A 201 11.58 -6.46 39.86
CA GLU A 201 11.08 -7.45 40.82
C GLU A 201 11.83 -8.78 40.76
N SER A 202 12.22 -9.25 39.56
CA SER A 202 13.05 -10.45 39.43
C SER A 202 14.50 -10.24 39.89
N THR A 203 15.03 -9.02 39.76
CA THR A 203 16.41 -8.70 40.17
C THR A 203 16.48 -8.55 41.69
N ASP A 204 15.47 -7.96 42.30
CA ASP A 204 15.35 -7.84 43.76
C ASP A 204 15.11 -9.19 44.44
N ALA A 205 14.34 -10.09 43.81
CA ALA A 205 14.14 -11.46 44.30
C ALA A 205 15.44 -12.28 44.30
N ASP A 206 16.26 -12.17 43.25
CA ASP A 206 17.58 -12.83 43.18
C ASP A 206 18.55 -12.27 44.23
N ALA A 207 18.59 -10.94 44.41
CA ALA A 207 19.42 -10.29 45.41
C ALA A 207 19.02 -10.64 46.86
N SER A 208 17.73 -10.87 47.10
CA SER A 208 17.22 -11.34 48.41
C SER A 208 17.59 -12.80 48.68
N SER A 209 17.55 -13.65 47.65
CA SER A 209 17.94 -15.06 47.74
C SER A 209 19.44 -15.21 48.05
N GLU A 210 20.30 -14.41 47.40
CA GLU A 210 21.75 -14.45 47.62
C GLU A 210 22.15 -13.98 49.04
N LYS A 211 21.43 -12.98 49.59
CA LYS A 211 21.66 -12.52 50.97
C LYS A 211 21.24 -13.56 52.02
N SER A 212 20.15 -14.29 51.80
CA SER A 212 19.74 -15.39 52.69
C SER A 212 20.79 -16.50 52.71
N HIS A 213 21.32 -16.87 51.55
CA HIS A 213 22.29 -17.95 51.46
C HIS A 213 23.65 -17.60 52.09
N LYS A 214 24.07 -16.33 52.03
CA LYS A 214 25.27 -15.83 52.72
C LYS A 214 25.09 -15.72 54.24
N ALA A 215 23.89 -15.40 54.72
CA ALA A 215 23.61 -15.33 56.15
C ALA A 215 23.71 -16.72 56.80
N ASP A 216 23.21 -17.76 56.15
CA ASP A 216 23.28 -19.14 56.65
C ASP A 216 24.72 -19.70 56.64
N SER A 217 25.57 -19.25 55.71
CA SER A 217 26.98 -19.68 55.62
C SER A 217 27.90 -19.00 56.64
N ALA A 218 27.48 -17.91 57.29
CA ALA A 218 28.29 -17.17 58.26
C ALA A 218 28.07 -17.63 59.72
N VAL A 219 27.14 -18.55 59.95
CA VAL A 219 26.73 -19.06 61.28
C VAL A 219 27.25 -20.49 61.54
N ALA A 220 27.97 -21.08 60.58
CA ALA A 220 28.69 -22.36 60.72
C ALA A 220 30.19 -22.14 60.91
#